data_AF-A0A955BHB7-F1
#
_entry.id   AF-A0A955BHB7-F1
#
_cell.length_a   1.000
_cell.length_b   1.000
_cell.length_c   1.000
_cell.angle_alpha   90.00
_cell.angle_beta   90.00
_cell.angle_gamma   90.00
#
_symmetry.space_group_name_H-M   'P 1'
#
loop_
_entity.id
_entity.type
_entity.pdbx_description
1 polymer ?
#
loop_
_entity_poly.entity_id
_entity_poly.type
_entity_poly.pdbx_seq_one_letter_code
_entity_poly.pdbx_strand_id
1 'polypeptide(L)'
;MSSPSEQSPDEPIVDAEIVASDEQREPSPSKAGDERRFGHPIVAWVVTGATIGLLLYLSAVAEMPEETDSMLTERWQAQVMEWQGKYLVSASQFPTLTGEQLFEQAESLDMGTIDNRLRFVILAGELAGAEKGAAHLEDLRRRLRSSETLPTETQAALMSTLKRMYGDYESDAFDAPSVTEAERQQLISQLGWYGRLALYPADTDDEAEREQVLSEAAGTVPLVIGAILFLFGVGALAFVGCVLFVVLTMTHRLTSRLTPTPRYGGVYMEAFAAWMVLHIVAGVAVSVVGASRMEWQISLIALSLFVSGAAIFWPRLRGVSWRTVREEIGIGLGGRSL
;
A
#
# COMPACT_ATOMS: atom_id res chain seq x y z
N MET A 1 -30.11 -93.25 7.91
CA MET A 1 -29.30 -92.69 9.00
C MET A 1 -29.94 -91.36 9.36
N SER A 2 -30.98 -91.40 10.19
CA SER A 2 -30.93 -91.20 11.65
C SER A 2 -30.98 -89.72 12.03
N SER A 3 -32.20 -89.25 12.31
CA SER A 3 -32.52 -88.26 13.36
C SER A 3 -31.98 -88.78 14.73
N PRO A 4 -31.86 -88.00 15.85
CA PRO A 4 -32.84 -86.98 16.30
C PRO A 4 -32.35 -85.82 17.21
N SER A 5 -33.33 -84.94 17.53
CA SER A 5 -33.66 -84.31 18.83
C SER A 5 -32.57 -83.55 19.61
N GLU A 6 -32.80 -82.31 20.05
CA GLU A 6 -33.48 -81.84 21.29
C GLU A 6 -33.16 -80.33 21.35
N GLN A 7 -33.87 -79.37 21.93
CA GLN A 7 -34.97 -79.30 22.87
C GLN A 7 -35.41 -77.81 22.89
N SER A 8 -36.71 -77.57 22.96
CA SER A 8 -37.34 -76.37 23.54
C SER A 8 -37.80 -76.79 24.96
N PRO A 9 -37.89 -75.93 26.01
CA PRO A 9 -38.97 -74.93 26.12
C PRO A 9 -38.71 -73.72 27.07
N ASP A 10 -39.78 -72.93 27.27
CA ASP A 10 -40.09 -72.05 28.42
C ASP A 10 -39.82 -70.53 28.32
N GLU A 11 -40.86 -69.81 27.84
CA GLU A 11 -41.63 -68.72 28.49
C GLU A 11 -40.95 -67.76 29.51
N PRO A 12 -41.30 -66.44 29.52
CA PRO A 12 -42.67 -66.04 29.85
C PRO A 12 -43.28 -64.89 29.05
N ILE A 13 -44.60 -65.03 28.90
CA ILE A 13 -45.59 -63.97 28.74
C ILE A 13 -45.45 -62.99 29.91
N VAL A 14 -45.16 -61.72 29.62
CA VAL A 14 -45.32 -60.62 30.58
C VAL A 14 -46.32 -59.63 29.98
N ASP A 15 -47.55 -59.78 30.45
CA ASP A 15 -48.46 -58.73 30.89
C ASP A 15 -48.49 -57.43 30.09
N ALA A 16 -49.58 -57.31 29.34
CA ALA A 16 -50.27 -56.05 29.15
C ALA A 16 -50.61 -55.42 30.51
N GLU A 17 -50.74 -54.08 30.50
CA GLU A 17 -51.33 -53.24 31.56
C GLU A 17 -50.34 -52.54 32.52
N ILE A 18 -49.65 -51.52 32.00
CA ILE A 18 -49.53 -50.23 32.72
C ILE A 18 -49.81 -49.11 31.72
N VAL A 19 -51.11 -48.84 31.55
CA VAL A 19 -51.64 -47.53 31.18
C VAL A 19 -51.62 -46.70 32.46
N ALA A 20 -50.64 -45.80 32.59
CA ALA A 20 -50.70 -44.69 33.54
C ALA A 20 -49.70 -43.61 33.12
N SER A 21 -50.22 -42.59 32.45
CA SER A 21 -49.89 -41.18 32.74
C SER A 21 -48.41 -40.81 32.82
N ASP A 22 -47.73 -40.70 31.67
CA ASP A 22 -46.72 -39.65 31.51
C ASP A 22 -47.36 -38.52 30.69
N GLU A 23 -48.38 -37.92 31.31
CA GLU A 23 -48.88 -36.59 30.96
C GLU A 23 -47.69 -35.65 30.84
N GLN A 24 -47.51 -35.10 29.64
CA GLN A 24 -47.30 -33.65 29.49
C GLN A 24 -46.38 -33.02 30.54
N ARG A 25 -45.14 -33.51 30.67
CA ARG A 25 -44.06 -32.58 31.01
C ARG A 25 -43.82 -31.75 29.76
N GLU A 26 -44.68 -30.74 29.58
CA GLU A 26 -44.30 -29.58 28.79
C GLU A 26 -42.89 -29.19 29.27
N PRO A 27 -41.88 -29.19 28.39
CA PRO A 27 -40.57 -28.72 28.78
C PRO A 27 -40.80 -27.29 29.25
N SER A 28 -40.69 -27.10 30.57
CA SER A 28 -40.80 -25.79 31.20
C SER A 28 -39.93 -24.86 30.35
N PRO A 29 -40.50 -23.80 29.74
CA PRO A 29 -39.75 -22.92 28.87
C PRO A 29 -38.58 -22.44 29.69
N SER A 30 -37.40 -22.97 29.36
CA SER A 30 -36.18 -22.67 30.06
C SER A 30 -36.06 -21.16 30.02
N LYS A 31 -36.30 -20.52 31.16
CA LYS A 31 -35.99 -19.11 31.43
C LYS A 31 -34.46 -18.95 31.47
N ALA A 32 -33.75 -19.58 30.54
CA ALA A 32 -32.38 -19.22 30.22
C ALA A 32 -32.49 -17.80 29.68
N GLY A 33 -32.19 -16.85 30.58
CA GLY A 33 -32.28 -15.43 30.37
C GLY A 33 -31.72 -15.07 29.01
N ASP A 34 -32.64 -14.67 28.14
CA ASP A 34 -32.36 -14.06 26.86
C ASP A 34 -31.85 -12.64 27.17
N GLU A 35 -30.70 -12.55 27.86
CA GLU A 35 -29.98 -11.31 28.12
C GLU A 35 -29.45 -10.81 26.78
N ARG A 36 -30.36 -10.14 26.06
CA ARG A 36 -30.11 -9.42 24.83
C ARG A 36 -29.09 -8.32 25.14
N ARG A 37 -27.81 -8.64 25.00
CA ARG A 37 -26.75 -7.64 24.94
C ARG A 37 -26.85 -6.94 23.59
N PHE A 38 -27.74 -5.95 23.53
CA PHE A 38 -27.80 -5.04 22.40
C PHE A 38 -26.56 -4.16 22.42
N GLY A 39 -25.77 -4.21 21.34
CA GLY A 39 -24.81 -3.16 21.07
C GLY A 39 -25.53 -1.80 20.96
N HIS A 40 -24.77 -0.72 21.05
CA HIS A 40 -25.28 0.65 20.96
C HIS A 40 -24.94 1.24 19.58
N PRO A 41 -25.70 0.89 18.51
CA PRO A 41 -25.38 1.32 17.15
C PRO A 41 -25.39 2.84 16.99
N ILE A 42 -26.25 3.54 17.73
CA ILE A 42 -26.32 5.01 17.73
C ILE A 42 -25.00 5.61 18.25
N VAL A 43 -24.45 5.05 19.34
CA VAL A 43 -23.17 5.50 19.89
C VAL A 43 -22.05 5.26 18.88
N ALA A 44 -22.02 4.10 18.23
CA ALA A 44 -21.04 3.80 17.20
C ALA A 44 -21.09 4.81 16.03
N TRP A 45 -22.29 5.12 15.51
CA TRP A 45 -22.45 6.12 14.45
C TRP A 45 -22.01 7.52 14.87
N VAL A 46 -22.33 7.94 16.10
CA VAL A 46 -21.87 9.22 16.64
C VAL A 46 -20.36 9.27 16.74
N VAL A 47 -19.71 8.20 17.23
CA VAL A 47 -18.25 8.12 17.30
C VAL A 47 -17.64 8.18 15.91
N THR A 48 -18.10 7.34 14.97
CA THR A 48 -17.60 7.35 13.58
C THR A 48 -17.77 8.73 12.94
N GLY A 49 -18.94 9.36 13.09
CA GLY A 49 -19.20 10.70 12.56
C GLY A 49 -18.30 11.76 13.19
N ALA A 50 -18.13 11.74 14.51
CA ALA A 50 -17.23 12.66 15.22
C ALA A 50 -15.77 12.45 14.81
N THR A 51 -15.35 11.21 14.63
CA THR A 51 -14.01 10.84 14.18
C THR A 51 -13.72 11.32 12.75
N ILE A 52 -14.64 11.11 11.82
CA ILE A 52 -14.52 11.63 10.45
C ILE A 52 -14.51 13.16 10.46
N GLY A 53 -15.41 13.79 11.23
CA GLY A 53 -15.45 15.24 11.40
C GLY A 53 -14.15 15.81 11.97
N LEU A 54 -13.54 15.13 12.96
CA LEU A 54 -12.24 15.50 13.51
C LEU A 54 -11.12 15.36 12.48
N LEU A 55 -11.10 14.29 11.67
CA LEU A 55 -10.11 14.13 10.61
C LEU A 55 -10.20 15.23 9.57
N LEU A 56 -11.42 15.57 9.14
CA LEU A 56 -11.65 16.67 8.20
C LEU A 56 -11.26 18.02 8.82
N TYR A 57 -11.59 18.25 10.09
CA TYR A 57 -11.19 19.46 10.80
C TYR A 57 -9.68 19.56 10.96
N LEU A 58 -9.01 18.49 11.39
CA LEU A 58 -7.55 18.46 11.51
C LEU A 58 -6.91 18.64 10.14
N SER A 59 -7.43 18.03 9.08
CA SER A 59 -6.93 18.24 7.72
C SER A 59 -7.13 19.68 7.24
N ALA A 60 -8.19 20.37 7.67
CA ALA A 60 -8.47 21.75 7.30
C ALA A 60 -7.67 22.76 8.15
N VAL A 61 -7.41 22.45 9.42
CA VAL A 61 -6.66 23.33 10.35
C VAL A 61 -5.15 23.07 10.31
N ALA A 62 -4.73 21.89 9.88
CA ALA A 62 -3.33 21.55 9.68
C ALA A 62 -2.72 22.18 8.41
N GLU A 63 -3.34 23.24 7.85
CA GLU A 63 -2.61 24.31 7.16
C GLU A 63 -1.63 24.97 8.15
N MET A 64 -0.63 24.20 8.57
CA MET A 64 0.49 24.61 9.40
C MET A 64 1.48 25.44 8.55
N PRO A 65 2.43 26.17 9.19
CA PRO A 65 3.27 27.14 8.51
C PRO A 65 4.00 26.53 7.29
N GLU A 66 3.83 27.13 6.12
CA GLU A 66 4.36 26.69 4.81
C GLU A 66 5.86 26.29 4.86
N GLU A 67 6.62 26.82 5.81
CA GLU A 67 8.07 26.65 5.92
C GLU A 67 8.53 25.25 6.38
N THR A 68 7.77 24.56 7.25
CA THR A 68 8.17 23.20 7.68
C THR A 68 7.66 22.13 6.72
N ASP A 69 6.48 22.36 6.15
CA ASP A 69 5.87 21.45 5.18
C ASP A 69 6.57 21.51 3.83
N SER A 70 7.07 22.69 3.41
CA SER A 70 7.86 22.83 2.18
C SER A 70 9.13 21.98 2.21
N MET A 71 9.92 21.96 3.29
CA MET A 71 11.12 21.11 3.35
C MET A 71 10.81 19.61 3.28
N LEU A 72 9.76 19.14 3.96
CA LEU A 72 9.35 17.73 3.92
C LEU A 72 8.80 17.36 2.54
N THR A 73 7.97 18.24 1.97
CA THR A 73 7.43 18.09 0.62
C THR A 73 8.53 18.11 -0.43
N GLU A 74 9.53 18.99 -0.31
CA GLU A 74 10.68 19.06 -1.20
C GLU A 74 11.53 17.79 -1.12
N ARG A 75 11.82 17.29 0.09
CA ARG A 75 12.56 16.03 0.27
C ARG A 75 11.79 14.85 -0.30
N TRP A 76 10.49 14.77 -0.02
CA TRP A 76 9.62 13.72 -0.54
C TRP A 76 9.55 13.79 -2.08
N GLN A 77 9.37 14.98 -2.64
CA GLN A 77 9.32 15.19 -4.08
C GLN A 77 10.66 14.85 -4.73
N ALA A 78 11.79 15.21 -4.13
CA ALA A 78 13.11 14.83 -4.62
C ALA A 78 13.30 13.31 -4.61
N GLN A 79 12.80 12.62 -3.59
CA GLN A 79 12.89 11.16 -3.49
C GLN A 79 11.97 10.43 -4.47
N VAL A 80 10.73 10.90 -4.63
CA VAL A 80 9.80 10.40 -5.66
C VAL A 80 10.41 10.61 -7.05
N MET A 81 10.98 11.78 -7.29
CA MET A 81 11.66 12.09 -8.54
C MET A 81 12.86 11.17 -8.76
N GLU A 82 13.72 10.95 -7.77
CA GLU A 82 14.82 9.99 -7.86
C GLU A 82 14.33 8.59 -8.23
N TRP A 83 13.25 8.12 -7.60
CA TRP A 83 12.66 6.82 -7.92
C TRP A 83 12.12 6.76 -9.36
N GLN A 84 11.46 7.81 -9.84
CA GLN A 84 10.99 7.92 -11.22
C GLN A 84 12.14 7.94 -12.24
N GLY A 85 13.21 8.70 -11.96
CA GLY A 85 14.40 8.73 -12.81
C GLY A 85 15.11 7.37 -12.86
N LYS A 86 15.29 6.71 -11.70
CA LYS A 86 15.84 5.35 -11.63
C LYS A 86 15.00 4.36 -12.44
N TYR A 87 13.67 4.44 -12.35
CA TYR A 87 12.77 3.61 -13.15
C TYR A 87 12.97 3.86 -14.65
N LEU A 88 13.02 5.13 -15.09
CA LEU A 88 13.18 5.47 -16.51
C LEU A 88 14.53 5.05 -17.08
N VAL A 89 15.63 5.27 -16.35
CA VAL A 89 16.98 4.84 -16.75
C VAL A 89 17.10 3.32 -16.75
N SER A 90 16.46 2.63 -15.82
CA SER A 90 16.42 1.16 -15.81
C SER A 90 15.55 0.63 -16.96
N ALA A 91 14.44 1.30 -17.27
CA ALA A 91 13.56 0.95 -18.38
C ALA A 91 14.23 1.15 -19.75
N SER A 92 15.15 2.11 -19.89
CA SER A 92 15.87 2.34 -21.15
C SER A 92 16.87 1.24 -21.50
N GLN A 93 17.24 0.39 -20.53
CA GLN A 93 18.06 -0.79 -20.77
C GLN A 93 17.31 -1.93 -21.48
N PHE A 94 15.97 -1.85 -21.57
CA PHE A 94 15.18 -2.87 -22.24
C PHE A 94 15.11 -2.60 -23.76
N PRO A 95 15.45 -3.58 -24.62
CA PRO A 95 15.47 -3.38 -26.08
C PRO A 95 14.13 -2.97 -26.71
N THR A 96 13.03 -3.19 -26.00
CA THR A 96 11.68 -2.87 -26.46
C THR A 96 11.28 -1.41 -26.26
N LEU A 97 11.99 -0.68 -25.39
CA LEU A 97 11.70 0.71 -25.05
C LEU A 97 12.83 1.58 -25.57
N THR A 98 12.50 2.54 -26.43
CA THR A 98 13.50 3.50 -26.91
C THR A 98 13.70 4.62 -25.88
N GLY A 99 14.94 5.12 -25.78
CA GLY A 99 15.24 6.26 -24.92
C GLY A 99 14.38 7.49 -25.22
N GLU A 100 14.04 7.72 -26.49
CA GLU A 100 13.18 8.82 -26.93
C GLU A 100 11.74 8.71 -26.39
N GLN A 101 11.13 7.52 -26.43
CA GLN A 101 9.79 7.31 -25.84
C GLN A 101 9.77 7.52 -24.33
N LEU A 102 10.82 7.09 -23.63
CA LEU A 102 10.96 7.28 -22.19
C LEU A 102 11.20 8.75 -21.85
N PHE A 103 11.97 9.45 -22.69
CA PHE A 103 12.20 10.88 -22.59
C PHE A 103 10.90 11.69 -22.73
N GLU A 104 10.03 11.37 -23.70
CA GLU A 104 8.71 12.01 -23.83
C GLU A 104 7.83 11.82 -22.57
N GLN A 105 7.88 10.64 -21.96
CA GLN A 105 7.18 10.39 -20.68
C GLN A 105 7.78 11.19 -19.53
N ALA A 106 9.11 11.36 -19.56
CA ALA A 106 9.85 12.09 -18.54
C ALA A 106 9.61 13.60 -18.58
N GLU A 107 9.11 14.19 -19.67
CA GLU A 107 8.86 15.65 -19.77
C GLU A 107 7.96 16.18 -18.64
N SER A 108 7.05 15.35 -18.13
CA SER A 108 6.21 15.70 -16.97
C SER A 108 7.02 15.98 -15.68
N LEU A 109 8.28 15.56 -15.64
CA LEU A 109 9.23 15.79 -14.55
C LEU A 109 9.98 17.14 -14.70
N ASP A 110 9.90 17.83 -15.83
CA ASP A 110 10.44 19.19 -16.04
C ASP A 110 9.59 20.28 -15.36
N MET A 111 9.11 20.00 -14.15
CA MET A 111 8.22 20.87 -13.40
C MET A 111 8.67 21.01 -11.94
N GLY A 112 8.21 22.08 -11.28
CA GLY A 112 8.56 22.38 -9.90
C GLY A 112 9.80 23.26 -9.74
N THR A 113 10.60 22.97 -8.70
CA THR A 113 11.77 23.75 -8.29
C THR A 113 12.91 23.68 -9.31
N ILE A 114 13.86 24.63 -9.22
CA ILE A 114 15.05 24.65 -10.10
C ILE A 114 15.84 23.35 -9.98
N ASP A 115 15.96 22.79 -8.77
CA ASP A 115 16.71 21.54 -8.54
C ASP A 115 16.05 20.34 -9.22
N ASN A 116 14.71 20.28 -9.25
CA ASN A 116 13.99 19.22 -9.97
C ASN A 116 14.23 19.34 -11.49
N ARG A 117 14.18 20.56 -12.03
CA ARG A 117 14.46 20.78 -13.46
C ARG A 117 15.92 20.46 -13.81
N LEU A 118 16.87 20.70 -12.90
CA LEU A 118 18.27 20.28 -13.07
C LEU A 118 18.44 18.76 -13.07
N ARG A 119 17.72 18.03 -12.22
CA ARG A 119 17.68 16.56 -12.25
C ARG A 119 17.08 16.05 -13.56
N PHE A 120 16.03 16.70 -14.06
CA PHE A 120 15.44 16.39 -15.35
C PHE A 120 16.40 16.63 -16.52
N VAL A 121 17.17 17.73 -16.52
CA VAL A 121 18.20 18.00 -17.53
C VAL A 121 19.20 16.83 -17.64
N ILE A 122 19.66 16.31 -16.49
CA ILE A 122 20.55 15.15 -16.44
C ILE A 122 19.86 13.92 -17.04
N LEU A 123 18.62 13.66 -16.62
CA LEU A 123 17.83 12.54 -17.12
C LEU A 123 17.57 12.63 -18.63
N ALA A 124 17.34 13.83 -19.16
CA ALA A 124 17.19 14.08 -20.59
C ALA A 124 18.48 13.77 -21.36
N GLY A 125 19.63 14.19 -20.81
CA GLY A 125 20.94 13.84 -21.35
C GLY A 125 21.19 12.34 -21.41
N GLU A 126 20.77 11.63 -20.37
CA GLU A 126 20.90 10.16 -20.28
C GLU A 126 19.95 9.42 -21.24
N LEU A 127 18.68 9.82 -21.31
CA LEU A 127 17.67 9.11 -22.10
C LEU A 127 17.72 9.45 -23.59
N ALA A 128 18.13 10.67 -23.95
CA ALA A 128 18.04 11.19 -25.31
C ALA A 128 19.35 11.81 -25.83
N GLY A 129 20.44 11.69 -25.09
CA GLY A 129 21.79 12.12 -25.48
C GLY A 129 22.17 13.53 -24.98
N ALA A 130 23.48 13.79 -24.95
CA ALA A 130 24.08 15.02 -24.41
C ALA A 130 23.49 16.31 -24.99
N GLU A 131 23.25 16.35 -26.30
CA GLU A 131 22.66 17.50 -27.00
C GLU A 131 21.27 17.86 -26.44
N LYS A 132 20.43 16.87 -26.14
CA LYS A 132 19.10 17.08 -25.55
C LYS A 132 19.21 17.62 -24.13
N GLY A 133 20.12 17.07 -23.33
CA GLY A 133 20.44 17.60 -22.00
C GLY A 133 20.87 19.07 -22.07
N ALA A 134 21.81 19.41 -22.96
CA ALA A 134 22.28 20.77 -23.18
C ALA A 134 21.15 21.73 -23.61
N ALA A 135 20.28 21.29 -24.52
CA ALA A 135 19.12 22.06 -24.97
C ALA A 135 18.15 22.37 -23.83
N HIS A 136 17.82 21.40 -22.98
CA HIS A 136 16.97 21.62 -21.80
C HIS A 136 17.62 22.53 -20.76
N LEU A 137 18.94 22.45 -20.60
CA LEU A 137 19.66 23.35 -19.71
C LEU A 137 19.57 24.81 -20.18
N GLU A 138 19.71 25.07 -21.48
CA GLU A 138 19.58 26.43 -22.03
C GLU A 138 18.13 26.92 -21.98
N ASP A 139 17.15 26.04 -22.20
CA ASP A 139 15.75 26.41 -22.05
C ASP A 139 15.41 26.76 -20.59
N LEU A 140 15.90 25.98 -19.62
CA LEU A 140 15.79 26.31 -18.20
C LEU A 140 16.38 27.70 -17.89
N ARG A 141 17.58 28.01 -18.40
CA ARG A 141 18.21 29.34 -18.26
C ARG A 141 17.33 30.44 -18.84
N ARG A 142 16.73 30.21 -20.00
CA ARG A 142 15.83 31.15 -20.67
C ARG A 142 14.57 31.40 -19.84
N ARG A 143 13.93 30.33 -19.34
CA ARG A 143 12.74 30.43 -18.47
C ARG A 143 13.05 31.23 -17.20
N LEU A 144 14.18 30.97 -16.54
CA LEU A 144 14.59 31.70 -15.33
C LEU A 144 14.85 33.19 -15.58
N ARG A 145 15.44 33.56 -16.73
CA ARG A 145 15.58 34.96 -17.12
C ARG A 145 14.23 35.65 -17.35
N SER A 146 13.23 34.89 -17.82
CA SER A 146 11.88 35.43 -18.11
C SER A 146 10.94 35.48 -16.90
N SER A 147 11.12 34.60 -15.89
CA SER A 147 10.20 34.46 -14.76
C SER A 147 10.56 35.31 -13.54
N GLU A 148 11.57 36.19 -13.66
CA GLU A 148 12.18 36.96 -12.55
C GLU A 148 12.67 36.10 -11.36
N THR A 149 12.69 34.77 -11.52
CA THR A 149 13.14 33.84 -10.48
C THR A 149 14.66 33.73 -10.54
N LEU A 150 15.33 34.31 -9.54
CA LEU A 150 16.79 34.26 -9.48
C LEU A 150 17.25 32.89 -8.93
N PRO A 151 18.12 32.16 -9.66
CA PRO A 151 18.74 30.97 -9.11
C PRO A 151 19.63 31.35 -7.93
N THR A 152 19.73 30.46 -6.95
CA THR A 152 20.74 30.59 -5.88
C THR A 152 22.14 30.52 -6.46
N GLU A 153 23.15 31.00 -5.72
CA GLU A 153 24.56 30.91 -6.15
C GLU A 153 24.97 29.46 -6.45
N THR A 154 24.54 28.52 -5.58
CA THR A 154 24.74 27.08 -5.77
C THR A 154 24.09 26.58 -7.06
N GLN A 155 22.84 26.96 -7.34
CA GLN A 155 22.13 26.56 -8.57
C GLN A 155 22.80 27.13 -9.82
N ALA A 156 23.21 28.40 -9.78
CA ALA A 156 23.93 29.02 -10.88
C ALA A 156 25.28 28.33 -11.16
N ALA A 157 25.99 27.93 -10.10
CA ALA A 157 27.22 27.14 -10.21
C ALA A 157 26.95 25.77 -10.83
N LEU A 158 25.94 25.02 -10.36
CA LEU A 158 25.54 23.73 -10.93
C LEU A 158 25.20 23.85 -12.42
N MET A 159 24.41 24.85 -12.81
CA MET A 159 24.07 25.13 -14.21
C MET A 159 25.29 25.46 -15.07
N SER A 160 26.30 26.12 -14.50
CA SER A 160 27.55 26.42 -15.19
C SER A 160 28.41 25.17 -15.38
N THR A 161 28.50 24.33 -14.35
CA THR A 161 29.20 23.04 -14.39
C THR A 161 28.58 22.11 -15.42
N LEU A 162 27.25 21.91 -15.36
CA LEU A 162 26.53 21.07 -16.33
C LEU A 162 26.70 21.57 -17.76
N LYS A 163 26.72 22.89 -17.99
CA LYS A 163 26.92 23.45 -19.33
C LYS A 163 28.30 23.09 -19.91
N ARG A 164 29.36 23.20 -19.11
CA ARG A 164 30.72 22.83 -19.54
C ARG A 164 30.82 21.33 -19.77
N MET A 165 30.27 20.54 -18.85
CA MET A 165 30.24 19.09 -18.92
C MET A 165 29.56 18.58 -20.21
N TYR A 166 28.38 19.11 -20.56
CA TYR A 166 27.72 18.73 -21.82
C TYR A 166 28.51 19.16 -23.06
N GLY A 167 29.22 20.28 -23.01
CA GLY A 167 30.12 20.67 -24.11
C GLY A 167 31.29 19.71 -24.31
N ASP A 168 31.82 19.14 -23.22
CA ASP A 168 32.81 18.07 -23.30
C ASP A 168 32.20 16.79 -23.90
N TYR A 169 30.97 16.42 -23.50
CA TYR A 169 30.27 15.24 -24.02
C TYR A 169 29.90 15.36 -25.50
N GLU A 170 29.54 16.55 -25.98
CA GLU A 170 29.36 16.83 -27.41
C GLU A 170 30.67 16.69 -28.22
N SER A 171 31.82 16.73 -27.54
CA SER A 171 33.15 16.56 -28.13
C SER A 171 33.74 15.15 -27.87
N ASP A 172 32.89 14.18 -27.48
CA ASP A 172 33.26 12.81 -27.10
C ASP A 172 34.27 12.71 -25.94
N ALA A 173 34.38 13.76 -25.11
CA ALA A 173 35.21 13.79 -23.90
C ALA A 173 34.37 13.42 -22.67
N PHE A 174 34.00 12.13 -22.57
CA PHE A 174 33.08 11.61 -21.55
C PHE A 174 33.64 11.64 -20.11
N ASP A 175 34.95 11.86 -19.96
CA ASP A 175 35.59 12.11 -18.67
C ASP A 175 35.35 13.54 -18.16
N ALA A 176 34.78 14.45 -18.97
CA ALA A 176 34.47 15.85 -18.63
C ALA A 176 35.67 16.63 -18.06
N PRO A 177 36.79 16.77 -18.81
CA PRO A 177 38.03 17.38 -18.31
C PRO A 177 37.87 18.85 -17.92
N SER A 178 36.82 19.53 -18.40
CA SER A 178 36.52 20.90 -18.02
C SER A 178 35.95 21.04 -16.60
N VAL A 179 35.54 19.94 -15.97
CA VAL A 179 34.91 19.91 -14.63
C VAL A 179 35.91 19.45 -13.56
N THR A 180 36.14 20.31 -12.58
CA THR A 180 37.07 20.03 -11.47
C THR A 180 36.49 19.04 -10.47
N GLU A 181 37.34 18.35 -9.70
CA GLU A 181 36.89 17.39 -8.67
C GLU A 181 35.95 18.02 -7.63
N ALA A 182 36.22 19.27 -7.22
CA ALA A 182 35.33 19.98 -6.30
C ALA A 182 33.92 20.19 -6.89
N GLU A 183 33.83 20.46 -8.18
CA GLU A 183 32.55 20.62 -8.88
C GLU A 183 31.82 19.28 -9.05
N ARG A 184 32.56 18.17 -9.24
CA ARG A 184 31.99 16.82 -9.25
C ARG A 184 31.35 16.48 -7.90
N GLN A 185 32.07 16.72 -6.81
CA GLN A 185 31.54 16.52 -5.46
C GLN A 185 30.34 17.44 -5.17
N GLN A 186 30.35 18.67 -5.71
CA GLN A 186 29.19 19.57 -5.61
C GLN A 186 27.97 19.01 -6.37
N LEU A 187 28.14 18.48 -7.59
CA LEU A 187 27.05 17.82 -8.33
C LEU A 187 26.45 16.66 -7.54
N ILE A 188 27.31 15.77 -7.00
CA ILE A 188 26.87 14.61 -6.22
C ILE A 188 26.15 15.04 -4.94
N SER A 189 26.69 16.01 -4.20
CA SER A 189 26.11 16.45 -2.93
C SER A 189 24.76 17.16 -3.09
N GLN A 190 24.56 17.90 -4.18
CA GLN A 190 23.33 18.67 -4.41
C GLN A 190 22.25 17.87 -5.17
N LEU A 191 22.67 17.05 -6.14
CA LEU A 191 21.74 16.31 -7.01
C LEU A 191 21.64 14.82 -6.67
N GLY A 192 22.44 14.32 -5.72
CA GLY A 192 22.38 12.95 -5.25
C GLY A 192 22.75 11.96 -6.35
N TRP A 193 21.90 10.94 -6.54
CA TRP A 193 22.07 9.92 -7.57
C TRP A 193 22.16 10.53 -8.99
N TYR A 194 21.40 11.58 -9.29
CA TYR A 194 21.48 12.27 -10.58
C TYR A 194 22.85 12.90 -10.81
N GLY A 195 23.49 13.45 -9.77
CA GLY A 195 24.84 13.99 -9.87
C GLY A 195 25.85 12.92 -10.27
N ARG A 196 25.72 11.70 -9.71
CA ARG A 196 26.54 10.56 -10.13
C ARG A 196 26.23 10.13 -11.57
N LEU A 197 24.94 9.98 -11.91
CA LEU A 197 24.52 9.64 -13.28
C LEU A 197 25.08 10.60 -14.32
N ALA A 198 25.12 11.89 -14.01
CA ALA A 198 25.63 12.91 -14.91
C ALA A 198 27.14 12.79 -15.17
N LEU A 199 27.92 12.30 -14.19
CA LEU A 199 29.37 12.16 -14.27
C LEU A 199 29.83 10.89 -14.99
N TYR A 200 28.96 9.88 -15.04
CA TYR A 200 29.22 8.59 -15.67
C TYR A 200 28.15 8.35 -16.75
N PRO A 201 28.21 9.02 -17.91
CA PRO A 201 27.26 8.82 -19.01
C PRO A 201 27.39 7.41 -19.63
N ALA A 202 26.49 7.04 -20.53
CA ALA A 202 26.46 5.72 -21.16
C ALA A 202 27.78 5.36 -21.88
N ASP A 203 28.46 6.35 -22.45
CA ASP A 203 29.67 6.19 -23.27
C ASP A 203 30.98 6.42 -22.48
N THR A 204 30.93 6.43 -21.15
CA THR A 204 32.14 6.61 -20.32
C THR A 204 33.07 5.40 -20.37
N ASP A 205 34.39 5.65 -20.29
CA ASP A 205 35.40 4.58 -20.18
C ASP A 205 35.37 3.86 -18.82
N ASP A 206 34.80 4.49 -17.79
CA ASP A 206 34.70 3.92 -16.43
C ASP A 206 33.44 3.05 -16.27
N GLU A 207 33.46 1.88 -16.91
CA GLU A 207 32.34 0.93 -16.89
C GLU A 207 31.96 0.48 -15.47
N ALA A 208 32.93 0.41 -14.54
CA ALA A 208 32.69 -0.09 -13.19
C ALA A 208 31.85 0.88 -12.35
N GLU A 209 32.19 2.17 -12.36
CA GLU A 209 31.39 3.21 -11.70
C GLU A 209 30.02 3.37 -12.38
N ARG A 210 29.98 3.25 -13.72
CA ARG A 210 28.72 3.25 -14.47
C ARG A 210 27.80 2.11 -14.06
N GLU A 211 28.31 0.89 -13.99
CA GLU A 211 27.54 -0.28 -13.53
C GLU A 211 27.04 -0.07 -12.11
N GLN A 212 27.85 0.52 -11.22
CA GLN A 212 27.42 0.84 -9.87
C GLN A 212 26.21 1.80 -9.86
N VAL A 213 26.27 2.90 -10.63
CA VAL A 213 25.16 3.87 -10.74
C VAL A 213 23.89 3.22 -11.30
N LEU A 214 24.03 2.35 -12.31
CA LEU A 214 22.92 1.62 -12.92
C LEU A 214 22.37 0.53 -12.00
N SER A 215 23.19 -0.14 -11.21
CA SER A 215 22.75 -1.18 -10.26
C SER A 215 21.80 -0.62 -9.19
N GLU A 216 22.01 0.64 -8.78
CA GLU A 216 21.08 1.35 -7.89
C GLU A 216 19.71 1.57 -8.52
N ALA A 217 19.64 1.66 -9.86
CA ALA A 217 18.41 1.80 -10.62
C ALA A 217 17.80 0.45 -11.01
N ALA A 218 18.63 -0.58 -11.23
CA ALA A 218 18.25 -1.89 -11.74
C ALA A 218 17.19 -2.60 -10.87
N GLY A 219 17.22 -2.39 -9.55
CA GLY A 219 16.24 -2.98 -8.63
C GLY A 219 14.80 -2.45 -8.77
N THR A 220 14.60 -1.29 -9.41
CA THR A 220 13.28 -0.63 -9.46
C THR A 220 12.31 -1.31 -10.42
N VAL A 221 12.75 -1.67 -11.62
CA VAL A 221 11.89 -2.31 -12.64
C VAL A 221 11.34 -3.68 -12.21
N PRO A 222 12.13 -4.66 -11.72
CA PRO A 222 11.59 -5.94 -11.29
C PRO A 222 10.63 -5.79 -10.09
N LEU A 223 10.89 -4.80 -9.21
CA LEU A 223 9.97 -4.47 -8.12
C LEU A 223 8.62 -3.97 -8.65
N VAL A 224 8.62 -3.03 -9.60
CA VAL A 224 7.40 -2.49 -10.21
C VAL A 224 6.64 -3.57 -10.99
N ILE A 225 7.33 -4.34 -11.82
CA ILE A 225 6.72 -5.46 -12.56
C ILE A 225 6.14 -6.49 -11.58
N GLY A 226 6.88 -6.85 -10.54
CA GLY A 226 6.42 -7.77 -9.49
C GLY A 226 5.17 -7.27 -8.77
N ALA A 227 5.13 -5.98 -8.42
CA ALA A 227 3.97 -5.35 -7.80
C ALA A 227 2.75 -5.32 -8.73
N ILE A 228 2.93 -4.99 -10.01
CA ILE A 228 1.87 -5.01 -11.02
C ILE A 228 1.33 -6.43 -11.20
N LEU A 229 2.20 -7.42 -11.42
CA LEU A 229 1.81 -8.82 -11.57
C LEU A 229 1.10 -9.36 -10.32
N PHE A 230 1.57 -8.99 -9.13
CA PHE A 230 0.91 -9.34 -7.87
C PHE A 230 -0.50 -8.74 -7.80
N LEU A 231 -0.66 -7.45 -8.12
CA LEU A 231 -1.96 -6.78 -8.11
C LEU A 231 -2.92 -7.39 -9.14
N PHE A 232 -2.44 -7.66 -10.36
CA PHE A 232 -3.22 -8.37 -11.38
C PHE A 232 -3.59 -9.79 -10.95
N GLY A 233 -2.68 -10.52 -10.29
CA GLY A 233 -2.95 -11.86 -9.77
C GLY A 233 -4.04 -11.84 -8.70
N VAL A 234 -3.95 -10.92 -7.74
CA VAL A 234 -4.99 -10.72 -6.71
C VAL A 234 -6.31 -10.28 -7.34
N GLY A 235 -6.28 -9.35 -8.30
CA GLY A 235 -7.47 -8.88 -9.02
C GLY A 235 -8.15 -9.98 -9.83
N ALA A 236 -7.38 -10.79 -10.55
CA ALA A 236 -7.89 -11.94 -11.30
C ALA A 236 -8.49 -12.99 -10.36
N LEU A 237 -7.84 -13.28 -9.22
CA LEU A 237 -8.38 -14.19 -8.21
C LEU A 237 -9.71 -13.66 -7.64
N ALA A 238 -9.77 -12.36 -7.33
CA ALA A 238 -11.00 -11.72 -6.85
C ALA A 238 -12.10 -11.75 -7.92
N PHE A 239 -11.77 -11.52 -9.19
CA PHE A 239 -12.71 -11.59 -10.30
C PHE A 239 -13.26 -13.00 -10.51
N VAL A 240 -12.41 -14.02 -10.53
CA VAL A 240 -12.84 -15.42 -10.59
C VAL A 240 -13.73 -15.77 -9.40
N GLY A 241 -13.33 -15.37 -8.19
CA GLY A 241 -14.14 -15.53 -6.99
C GLY A 241 -15.52 -14.88 -7.11
N CYS A 242 -15.59 -13.67 -7.67
CA CYS A 242 -16.83 -12.94 -7.91
C CYS A 242 -17.72 -13.64 -8.95
N VAL A 243 -17.17 -14.05 -10.09
CA VAL A 243 -17.90 -14.77 -11.14
C VAL A 243 -18.45 -16.10 -10.60
N LEU A 244 -17.62 -16.88 -9.90
CA LEU A 244 -18.04 -18.12 -9.26
C LEU A 244 -19.16 -17.85 -8.25
N PHE A 245 -19.03 -16.81 -7.43
CA PHE A 245 -20.06 -16.41 -6.48
C PHE A 245 -21.39 -16.08 -7.16
N VAL A 246 -21.38 -15.29 -8.24
CA VAL A 246 -22.58 -14.95 -9.02
C VAL A 246 -23.21 -16.18 -9.66
N VAL A 247 -22.42 -17.03 -10.32
CA VAL A 247 -22.92 -18.26 -10.97
C VAL A 247 -23.52 -19.21 -9.94
N LEU A 248 -22.85 -19.42 -8.81
CA LEU A 248 -23.36 -20.30 -7.75
C LEU A 248 -24.62 -19.71 -7.09
N THR A 249 -24.76 -18.37 -7.03
CA THR A 249 -25.98 -17.69 -6.58
C THR A 249 -27.13 -17.89 -7.56
N MET A 250 -26.90 -17.63 -8.86
CA MET A 250 -27.93 -17.76 -9.91
C MET A 250 -28.39 -19.19 -10.14
N THR A 251 -27.50 -20.17 -9.94
CA THR A 251 -27.85 -21.60 -10.02
C THR A 251 -28.55 -22.10 -8.76
N HIS A 252 -28.83 -21.23 -7.78
CA HIS A 252 -29.37 -21.55 -6.45
C HIS A 252 -28.56 -22.63 -5.70
N ARG A 253 -27.32 -22.90 -6.13
CA ARG A 253 -26.41 -23.81 -5.43
C ARG A 253 -25.85 -23.19 -4.16
N LEU A 254 -25.78 -21.86 -4.11
CA LEU A 254 -25.66 -21.12 -2.86
C LEU A 254 -27.05 -21.04 -2.24
N THR A 255 -27.37 -22.01 -1.38
CA THR A 255 -28.41 -21.80 -0.38
C THR A 255 -27.88 -20.72 0.56
N SER A 256 -28.43 -19.51 0.45
CA SER A 256 -28.17 -18.46 1.43
C SER A 256 -28.57 -19.00 2.80
N ARG A 257 -27.58 -19.37 3.61
CA ARG A 257 -27.74 -19.63 5.04
C ARG A 257 -27.61 -18.34 5.85
N LEU A 258 -27.66 -17.19 5.18
CA LEU A 258 -27.75 -15.91 5.85
C LEU A 258 -29.14 -15.84 6.50
N THR A 259 -29.23 -16.37 7.71
CA THR A 259 -30.39 -16.19 8.58
C THR A 259 -30.59 -14.69 8.77
N PRO A 260 -31.78 -14.14 8.47
CA PRO A 260 -32.05 -12.72 8.60
C PRO A 260 -31.63 -12.21 9.98
N THR A 261 -30.82 -11.16 9.95
CA THR A 261 -30.30 -10.36 11.06
C THR A 261 -29.34 -11.06 12.05
N PRO A 262 -28.03 -10.71 12.03
CA PRO A 262 -27.20 -10.98 13.18
C PRO A 262 -27.76 -10.18 14.35
N ARG A 263 -28.15 -10.90 15.39
CA ARG A 263 -28.58 -10.38 16.68
C ARG A 263 -27.58 -9.38 17.29
N TYR A 264 -26.36 -9.35 16.75
CA TYR A 264 -25.20 -8.57 17.16
C TYR A 264 -24.78 -7.46 16.17
N GLY A 265 -25.61 -7.07 15.21
CA GLY A 265 -25.26 -6.03 14.22
C GLY A 265 -24.70 -4.73 14.83
N GLY A 266 -25.23 -4.30 15.98
CA GLY A 266 -24.72 -3.15 16.72
C GLY A 266 -23.29 -3.34 17.26
N VAL A 267 -22.89 -4.55 17.63
CA VAL A 267 -21.55 -4.86 18.16
C VAL A 267 -20.48 -4.75 17.07
N TYR A 268 -20.82 -5.11 15.82
CA TYR A 268 -19.91 -4.92 14.68
C TYR A 268 -19.72 -3.46 14.31
N MET A 269 -20.77 -2.64 14.41
CA MET A 269 -20.65 -1.20 14.25
C MET A 269 -19.73 -0.59 15.31
N GLU A 270 -19.84 -1.05 16.57
CA GLU A 270 -18.90 -0.65 17.62
C GLU A 270 -17.46 -1.11 17.32
N ALA A 271 -17.27 -2.32 16.78
CA ALA A 271 -15.94 -2.81 16.40
C ALA A 271 -15.30 -1.96 15.30
N PHE A 272 -16.09 -1.53 14.31
CA PHE A 272 -15.64 -0.60 13.27
C PHE A 272 -15.27 0.78 13.84
N ALA A 273 -16.10 1.32 14.75
CA ALA A 273 -15.80 2.58 15.42
C ALA A 273 -14.51 2.49 16.26
N ALA A 274 -14.34 1.39 17.00
CA ALA A 274 -13.12 1.13 17.78
C ALA A 274 -11.88 1.01 16.88
N TRP A 275 -12.01 0.32 15.74
CA TRP A 275 -10.95 0.25 14.72
C TRP A 275 -10.54 1.64 14.22
N MET A 276 -11.51 2.48 13.83
CA MET A 276 -11.26 3.85 13.37
C MET A 276 -10.51 4.68 14.41
N VAL A 277 -10.97 4.67 15.66
CA VAL A 277 -10.34 5.41 16.75
C VAL A 277 -8.91 4.90 16.98
N LEU A 278 -8.71 3.58 17.05
CA LEU A 278 -7.40 2.98 17.27
C LEU A 278 -6.44 3.32 16.13
N HIS A 279 -6.91 3.29 14.88
CA HIS A 279 -6.14 3.66 13.71
C HIS A 279 -5.66 5.12 13.78
N ILE A 280 -6.53 6.05 14.15
CA ILE A 280 -6.19 7.48 14.26
C ILE A 280 -5.24 7.73 15.43
N VAL A 281 -5.52 7.16 16.60
CA VAL A 281 -4.64 7.30 17.76
C VAL A 281 -3.25 6.74 17.44
N ALA A 282 -3.18 5.62 16.74
CA ALA A 282 -1.90 5.06 16.30
C ALA A 282 -1.22 5.98 15.27
N GLY A 283 -1.94 6.53 14.29
CA GLY A 283 -1.40 7.50 13.33
C GLY A 283 -0.84 8.75 14.00
N VAL A 284 -1.57 9.33 14.96
CA VAL A 284 -1.10 10.47 15.77
C VAL A 284 0.10 10.10 16.63
N ALA A 285 0.14 8.89 17.20
CA ALA A 285 1.31 8.42 17.93
C ALA A 285 2.53 8.32 17.01
N VAL A 286 2.37 7.81 15.78
CA VAL A 286 3.46 7.77 14.78
C VAL A 286 3.95 9.18 14.44
N SER A 287 3.04 10.15 14.28
CA SER A 287 3.43 11.54 13.99
C SER A 287 4.14 12.21 15.16
N VAL A 288 3.69 11.98 16.41
CA VAL A 288 4.31 12.56 17.62
C VAL A 288 5.70 11.97 17.90
N VAL A 289 5.90 10.68 17.61
CA VAL A 289 7.21 10.02 17.77
C VAL A 289 8.27 10.64 16.87
N GLY A 290 7.88 11.33 15.78
CA GLY A 290 8.80 12.15 14.99
C GLY A 290 9.97 11.33 14.44
N ALA A 291 9.69 10.11 13.97
CA ALA A 291 10.71 9.23 13.42
C ALA A 291 11.38 9.90 12.21
N SER A 292 12.51 10.56 12.44
CA SER A 292 13.25 11.32 11.42
C SER A 292 13.86 10.46 10.32
N ARG A 293 13.86 9.13 10.52
CA ARG A 293 14.31 8.14 9.54
C ARG A 293 13.10 7.50 8.86
N MET A 294 13.03 7.64 7.54
CA MET A 294 11.94 7.12 6.69
C MET A 294 11.65 5.63 6.90
N GLU A 295 12.68 4.80 7.10
CA GLU A 295 12.53 3.35 7.32
C GLU A 295 11.70 3.03 8.57
N TRP A 296 11.91 3.80 9.65
CA TRP A 296 11.16 3.65 10.89
C TRP A 296 9.74 4.15 10.71
N GLN A 297 9.53 5.22 9.96
CA GLN A 297 8.20 5.75 9.70
C GLN A 297 7.33 4.73 8.94
N ILE A 298 7.85 4.09 7.89
CA ILE A 298 7.12 3.04 7.16
C ILE A 298 6.79 1.87 8.09
N SER A 299 7.76 1.43 8.89
CA SER A 299 7.56 0.34 9.85
C SER A 299 6.52 0.68 10.91
N LEU A 300 6.49 1.94 11.37
CA LEU A 300 5.53 2.44 12.34
C LEU A 300 4.13 2.58 11.74
N ILE A 301 4.00 3.00 10.47
CA ILE A 301 2.72 3.01 9.74
C ILE A 301 2.21 1.58 9.53
N ALA A 302 3.09 0.65 9.14
CA ALA A 302 2.71 -0.76 9.02
C ALA A 302 2.24 -1.30 10.39
N LEU A 303 3.00 -1.02 11.46
CA LEU A 303 2.63 -1.41 12.82
C LEU A 303 1.29 -0.80 13.25
N SER A 304 1.01 0.46 12.91
CA SER A 304 -0.26 1.11 13.24
C SER A 304 -1.45 0.40 12.57
N LEU A 305 -1.28 -0.06 11.32
CA LEU A 305 -2.27 -0.89 10.63
C LEU A 305 -2.50 -2.21 11.38
N PHE A 306 -1.43 -2.92 11.77
CA PHE A 306 -1.56 -4.18 12.54
C PHE A 306 -2.22 -3.97 13.90
N VAL A 307 -1.82 -2.93 14.64
CA VAL A 307 -2.40 -2.59 15.94
C VAL A 307 -3.87 -2.25 15.78
N SER A 308 -4.26 -1.47 14.76
CA SER A 308 -5.67 -1.18 14.48
C SER A 308 -6.48 -2.46 14.25
N GLY A 309 -5.89 -3.47 13.59
CA GLY A 309 -6.50 -4.79 13.38
C GLY A 309 -6.90 -5.53 14.66
N ALA A 310 -6.35 -5.15 15.83
CA ALA A 310 -6.78 -5.70 17.12
C ALA A 310 -8.27 -5.41 17.43
N ALA A 311 -8.89 -4.44 16.75
CA ALA A 311 -10.32 -4.19 16.85
C ALA A 311 -11.20 -5.39 16.45
N ILE A 312 -10.67 -6.37 15.72
CA ILE A 312 -11.35 -7.64 15.45
C ILE A 312 -11.69 -8.40 16.76
N PHE A 313 -10.94 -8.19 17.85
CA PHE A 313 -11.24 -8.78 19.15
C PHE A 313 -12.37 -8.04 19.91
N TRP A 314 -12.86 -6.90 19.41
CA TRP A 314 -13.90 -6.11 20.06
C TRP A 314 -15.19 -6.87 20.35
N PRO A 315 -15.76 -7.67 19.41
CA PRO A 315 -16.97 -8.43 19.70
C PRO A 315 -16.77 -9.44 20.84
N ARG A 316 -15.57 -10.02 20.96
CA ARG A 316 -15.22 -10.92 22.07
C ARG A 316 -15.22 -10.19 23.41
N LEU A 317 -14.68 -8.98 23.46
CA LEU A 317 -14.72 -8.13 24.67
C LEU A 317 -16.15 -7.77 25.07
N ARG A 318 -17.07 -7.66 24.10
CA ARG A 318 -18.50 -7.44 24.34
C ARG A 318 -19.28 -8.72 24.69
N GLY A 319 -18.58 -9.85 24.80
CA GLY A 319 -19.15 -11.14 25.19
C GLY A 319 -19.70 -11.97 24.04
N VAL A 320 -19.48 -11.58 22.78
CA VAL A 320 -19.79 -12.43 21.63
C VAL A 320 -18.75 -13.54 21.56
N SER A 321 -19.20 -14.80 21.51
CA SER A 321 -18.28 -15.92 21.46
C SER A 321 -17.45 -15.89 20.16
N TRP A 322 -16.18 -16.28 20.21
CA TRP A 322 -15.33 -16.31 19.01
C TRP A 322 -15.85 -17.27 17.94
N ARG A 323 -16.60 -18.30 18.36
CA ARG A 323 -17.31 -19.20 17.46
C ARG A 323 -18.38 -18.45 16.67
N THR A 324 -19.21 -17.66 17.35
CA THR A 324 -20.24 -16.81 16.72
C THR A 324 -19.60 -15.79 15.77
N VAL A 325 -18.52 -15.11 16.18
CA VAL A 325 -17.81 -14.16 15.31
C VAL A 325 -17.28 -14.84 14.04
N ARG A 326 -16.68 -16.03 14.16
CA ARG A 326 -16.22 -16.79 12.98
C ARG A 326 -17.35 -17.28 12.09
N GLU A 327 -18.47 -17.71 12.68
CA GLU A 327 -19.66 -18.14 11.94
C GLU A 327 -20.26 -16.95 11.17
N GLU A 328 -20.34 -15.76 11.80
CA GLU A 328 -20.89 -14.55 11.19
C GLU A 328 -19.97 -13.92 10.13
N ILE A 329 -18.64 -14.01 10.27
CA ILE A 329 -17.66 -13.56 9.25
C ILE A 329 -17.49 -14.61 8.13
N GLY A 330 -18.08 -15.79 8.26
CA GLY A 330 -18.01 -16.86 7.24
C GLY A 330 -16.72 -17.70 7.28
N ILE A 331 -15.98 -17.67 8.39
CA ILE A 331 -14.76 -18.48 8.64
C ILE A 331 -15.13 -19.87 9.22
N GLY A 332 -16.41 -20.24 9.18
CA GLY A 332 -16.90 -21.57 9.53
C GLY A 332 -16.76 -22.54 8.36
N LEU A 333 -15.96 -23.59 8.52
CA LEU A 333 -15.88 -24.73 7.59
C LEU A 333 -17.21 -25.48 7.57
N GLY A 334 -18.19 -25.03 6.77
CA GLY A 334 -19.34 -25.80 6.27
C GLY A 334 -19.97 -26.85 7.20
N GLY A 335 -20.03 -26.59 8.50
CA GLY A 335 -20.47 -27.57 9.49
C GLY A 335 -21.95 -27.84 9.31
N ARG A 336 -22.29 -29.04 8.85
CA ARG A 336 -23.65 -29.56 8.82
C ARG A 336 -24.17 -29.63 10.27
N SER A 337 -24.92 -28.62 10.70
CA SER A 337 -25.92 -28.83 11.74
C SER A 337 -27.04 -29.66 11.11
N LEU A 338 -26.96 -30.98 11.31
CA LEU A 338 -28.10 -31.89 11.22
C LEU A 338 -29.02 -31.66 12.42
#